data_AF-M2RGZ8-F1
#
_entry.id   AF-M2RGZ8-F1
#
_cell.length_a   1.000
_cell.length_b   1.000
_cell.length_c   1.000
_cell.angle_alpha   90.00
_cell.angle_beta   90.00
_cell.angle_gamma   90.00
#
_symmetry.space_group_name_H-M   'P 1'
#
loop_
_entity.id
_entity.type
_entity.pdbx_description
1 polymer ?
#
loop_
_entity_poly.entity_id
_entity_poly.type
_entity_poly.pdbx_seq_one_letter_code
_entity_poly.pdbx_strand_id
1 'polypeptide(L)'
;MSILVKWGRERLHFALPPPDAKLAVLRKQIADYTQLPPDAFKLVHAGAVMKDDNAPISAYNITPSSTIQLIGGDTSAPTPSSSAAARGKAEPRTEEGALAQIRGELDAVRRTLVPDVDGFIAALSASSTSSATPSSSSASSAPASTPSRGKPKAKSGSKAQQQPAPSTPNEALVREHARLSELLLQALLRLDAVGLAGTGGDGWGEARAERKGAVREVQSVLDKLDGAWRARS
;
A
#
# COMPACT_ATOMS: atom_id res chain seq x y z
N MET A 1 -17.96 6.41 -43.96
CA MET A 1 -16.54 6.48 -43.55
C MET A 1 -16.46 6.14 -42.07
N SER A 2 -15.58 5.24 -41.63
CA SER A 2 -15.53 4.74 -40.24
C SER A 2 -14.20 5.08 -39.57
N ILE A 3 -14.20 5.04 -38.23
CA ILE A 3 -13.01 5.16 -37.38
C ILE A 3 -12.82 3.88 -36.58
N LEU A 4 -11.56 3.63 -36.19
CA LEU A 4 -11.18 2.47 -35.39
C LEU A 4 -10.96 2.92 -33.95
N VAL A 5 -11.70 2.35 -33.00
CA VAL A 5 -11.54 2.59 -31.56
C VAL A 5 -10.94 1.34 -30.92
N LYS A 6 -9.75 1.47 -30.34
CA LYS A 6 -9.06 0.39 -29.63
C LYS A 6 -9.45 0.44 -28.16
N TRP A 7 -10.07 -0.63 -27.65
CA TRP A 7 -10.44 -0.76 -26.24
C TRP A 7 -9.79 -2.02 -25.68
N GLY A 8 -8.76 -1.85 -24.85
CA GLY A 8 -7.97 -2.98 -24.34
C GLY A 8 -7.41 -3.86 -25.46
N ARG A 9 -7.94 -5.08 -25.60
CA ARG A 9 -7.58 -6.04 -26.67
C ARG A 9 -8.50 -5.98 -27.88
N GLU A 10 -9.62 -5.28 -27.78
CA GLU A 10 -10.65 -5.19 -28.80
C GLU A 10 -10.46 -4.00 -29.73
N ARG A 11 -10.97 -4.13 -30.95
CA ARG A 11 -10.96 -3.08 -31.98
C ARG A 11 -12.36 -2.91 -32.52
N LEU A 12 -12.97 -1.80 -32.15
CA LEU A 12 -14.34 -1.47 -32.48
C LEU A 12 -14.37 -0.49 -33.65
N HIS A 13 -15.34 -0.65 -34.55
CA HIS A 13 -15.51 0.22 -35.70
C HIS A 13 -16.76 1.07 -35.51
N PHE A 14 -16.59 2.39 -35.52
CA PHE A 14 -17.69 3.35 -35.39
C PHE A 14 -17.86 4.15 -36.68
N ALA A 15 -19.11 4.50 -37.00
CA ALA A 15 -19.38 5.41 -38.10
C ALA A 15 -18.85 6.81 -37.74
N LEU A 16 -18.05 7.41 -38.63
CA LEU A 16 -17.53 8.75 -38.43
C LEU A 16 -18.67 9.77 -38.63
N PRO A 17 -19.04 10.56 -37.60
CA PRO A 17 -19.99 11.66 -37.78
C PRO A 17 -19.35 12.79 -38.61
N PRO A 18 -20.16 13.75 -39.14
CA PRO A 18 -19.64 14.87 -39.91
C PRO A 18 -18.49 15.61 -39.20
N PRO A 19 -17.51 16.20 -39.91
CA PRO A 19 -16.34 16.84 -39.28
C PRO A 19 -16.68 18.01 -38.35
N ASP A 20 -17.85 18.63 -38.52
CA ASP A 20 -18.42 19.68 -37.65
C ASP A 20 -19.06 19.11 -36.37
N ALA A 21 -19.37 17.81 -36.36
CA ALA A 21 -20.01 17.16 -35.23
C ALA A 21 -19.13 17.20 -33.97
N LYS A 22 -19.80 17.36 -32.83
CA LYS A 22 -19.16 17.43 -31.52
C LYS A 22 -18.58 16.09 -31.11
N LEU A 23 -17.47 16.13 -30.38
CA LEU A 23 -16.87 14.94 -29.78
C LEU A 23 -17.86 14.19 -28.87
N ALA A 24 -18.77 14.91 -28.20
CA ALA A 24 -19.85 14.34 -27.39
C ALA A 24 -20.67 13.26 -28.12
N VAL A 25 -20.95 13.47 -29.42
CA VAL A 25 -21.76 12.53 -30.22
C VAL A 25 -21.02 11.21 -30.38
N LEU A 26 -19.72 11.29 -30.67
CA LEU A 26 -18.87 10.11 -30.79
C LEU A 26 -18.68 9.43 -29.43
N ARG A 27 -18.45 10.20 -28.37
CA ARG A 27 -18.31 9.69 -27.00
C ARG A 27 -19.57 8.94 -26.56
N LYS A 28 -20.75 9.50 -26.82
CA LYS A 28 -22.04 8.86 -26.55
C LYS A 28 -22.19 7.55 -27.33
N GLN A 29 -21.90 7.53 -28.62
CA GLN A 29 -21.99 6.33 -29.43
C GLN A 29 -21.06 5.21 -28.94
N ILE A 30 -19.87 5.56 -28.48
CA ILE A 30 -18.94 4.59 -27.89
C ILE A 30 -19.45 4.12 -26.52
N ALA A 31 -19.95 5.03 -25.67
CA ALA A 31 -20.55 4.70 -24.37
C ALA A 31 -21.75 3.75 -24.51
N ASP A 32 -22.63 3.99 -25.49
CA ASP A 32 -23.79 3.14 -25.78
C ASP A 32 -23.35 1.72 -26.20
N TYR A 33 -22.21 1.59 -26.90
CA TYR A 33 -21.69 0.29 -27.32
C TYR A 33 -20.93 -0.43 -26.20
N THR A 34 -20.06 0.26 -25.47
CA THR A 34 -19.24 -0.32 -24.40
C THR A 34 -19.98 -0.45 -23.07
N GLN A 35 -21.18 0.15 -22.97
CA GLN A 35 -21.96 0.26 -21.73
C GLN A 35 -21.17 0.92 -20.58
N LEU A 36 -20.24 1.80 -20.93
CA LEU A 36 -19.43 2.55 -19.98
C LEU A 36 -19.98 3.98 -19.84
N PRO A 37 -20.01 4.55 -18.62
CA PRO A 37 -20.33 5.95 -18.45
C PRO A 37 -19.39 6.84 -19.26
N PRO A 38 -19.87 7.93 -19.89
CA PRO A 38 -19.04 8.82 -20.71
C PRO A 38 -17.87 9.45 -19.94
N ASP A 39 -17.99 9.57 -18.60
CA ASP A 39 -16.93 10.05 -17.72
C ASP A 39 -15.93 8.97 -17.26
N ALA A 40 -16.29 7.68 -17.44
CA ALA A 40 -15.49 6.55 -16.98
C ALA A 40 -14.36 6.18 -17.96
N PHE A 41 -14.37 6.74 -19.17
CA PHE A 41 -13.33 6.49 -20.18
C PHE A 41 -12.87 7.76 -20.87
N LYS A 42 -11.62 7.72 -21.34
CA LYS A 42 -10.95 8.81 -22.04
C LYS A 42 -10.63 8.36 -23.45
N LEU A 43 -10.84 9.26 -24.42
CA LEU A 43 -10.48 9.04 -25.82
C LEU A 43 -9.12 9.68 -26.08
N VAL A 44 -8.22 8.92 -26.71
CA VAL A 44 -6.86 9.38 -27.06
C VAL A 44 -6.64 9.21 -28.55
N HIS A 45 -6.29 10.29 -29.23
CA HIS A 45 -5.97 10.30 -30.66
C HIS A 45 -4.62 10.98 -30.86
N ALA A 46 -3.73 10.37 -31.64
CA ALA A 46 -2.38 10.90 -31.93
C ALA A 46 -1.57 11.33 -30.67
N GLY A 47 -1.76 10.63 -29.55
CA GLY A 47 -1.08 10.93 -28.28
C GLY A 47 -1.73 12.05 -27.44
N ALA A 48 -2.77 12.71 -27.95
CA ALA A 48 -3.53 13.72 -27.23
C ALA A 48 -4.80 13.12 -26.60
N VAL A 49 -5.01 13.39 -25.31
CA VAL A 49 -6.27 13.04 -24.62
C VAL A 49 -7.33 14.07 -24.99
N MET A 50 -8.39 13.60 -25.64
CA MET A 50 -9.50 14.43 -26.02
C MET A 50 -10.43 14.59 -24.81
N LYS A 51 -10.49 15.80 -24.28
CA LYS A 51 -11.24 16.10 -23.05
C LYS A 51 -12.47 16.96 -23.31
N ASP A 52 -12.47 17.78 -24.36
CA ASP A 52 -13.55 18.72 -24.63
C ASP A 52 -14.61 18.07 -25.53
N ASP A 53 -15.76 17.78 -24.93
CA ASP A 53 -16.93 17.22 -25.59
C ASP A 53 -17.63 18.21 -26.52
N ASN A 54 -17.43 19.51 -26.31
CA ASN A 54 -18.06 20.56 -27.10
C ASN A 54 -17.23 20.93 -28.35
N ALA A 55 -15.96 20.54 -28.39
CA ALA A 55 -15.11 20.74 -29.55
C ALA A 55 -15.51 19.81 -30.72
N PRO A 56 -15.44 20.30 -31.98
CA PRO A 56 -15.71 19.48 -33.15
C PRO A 56 -14.60 18.43 -33.33
N ILE A 57 -14.95 17.26 -33.88
CA ILE A 57 -13.97 16.19 -34.13
C ILE A 57 -12.82 16.63 -35.07
N SER A 58 -13.07 17.60 -35.96
CA SER A 58 -12.02 18.19 -36.81
C SER A 58 -10.95 18.94 -36.02
N ALA A 59 -11.26 19.48 -34.83
CA ALA A 59 -10.28 20.17 -33.97
C ALA A 59 -9.21 19.22 -33.41
N TYR A 60 -9.48 17.91 -33.44
CA TYR A 60 -8.57 16.85 -32.99
C TYR A 60 -7.92 16.08 -34.15
N ASN A 61 -8.01 16.63 -35.37
CA ASN A 61 -7.49 16.01 -36.59
C ASN A 61 -8.02 14.58 -36.82
N ILE A 62 -9.27 14.31 -36.42
CA ILE A 62 -9.89 13.02 -36.67
C ILE A 62 -10.32 12.94 -38.13
N THR A 63 -9.67 12.04 -38.86
CA THR A 63 -9.98 11.73 -40.26
C THR A 63 -10.73 10.40 -40.38
N PRO A 64 -11.40 10.15 -41.52
CA PRO A 64 -11.80 8.81 -41.93
C PRO A 64 -10.62 7.85 -41.80
N SER A 65 -10.80 6.67 -41.18
CA SER A 65 -9.75 5.69 -40.83
C SER A 65 -8.79 6.05 -39.68
N SER A 66 -9.05 7.15 -38.98
CA SER A 66 -8.31 7.48 -37.75
C SER A 66 -8.47 6.40 -36.67
N THR A 67 -7.40 6.16 -35.91
CA THR A 67 -7.34 5.21 -34.80
C THR A 67 -7.37 5.93 -33.47
N ILE A 68 -8.46 5.77 -32.72
CA ILE A 68 -8.65 6.32 -31.38
C ILE A 68 -8.41 5.20 -30.36
N GLN A 69 -7.77 5.51 -29.24
CA GLN A 69 -7.64 4.60 -28.10
C GLN A 69 -8.63 5.00 -27.02
N LEU A 70 -9.38 4.01 -26.52
CA LEU A 70 -10.27 4.16 -25.37
C LEU A 70 -9.54 3.65 -24.12
N ILE A 71 -9.42 4.53 -23.13
CA ILE A 71 -8.71 4.27 -21.87
C ILE A 71 -9.69 4.45 -20.72
N GLY A 72 -10.09 3.34 -20.09
CA GLY A 72 -11.04 3.31 -18.98
C GLY A 72 -12.11 2.23 -19.16
N GLY A 73 -12.75 1.83 -18.06
CA GLY A 73 -13.85 0.87 -18.06
C GLY A 73 -13.45 -0.59 -18.31
N ASP A 74 -12.39 -1.08 -17.69
CA ASP A 74 -12.17 -2.52 -17.57
C ASP A 74 -13.33 -3.13 -16.78
N THR A 75 -14.16 -3.90 -17.48
CA THR A 75 -15.31 -4.61 -16.92
C THR A 75 -14.82 -5.75 -16.00
N SER A 76 -14.53 -5.42 -14.74
CA SER A 76 -14.62 -6.35 -13.61
C SER A 76 -15.67 -5.79 -12.65
N ALA A 77 -16.70 -6.58 -12.42
CA ALA A 77 -18.00 -6.35 -11.75
C ALA A 77 -18.00 -5.50 -10.44
N PRO A 78 -19.20 -5.05 -9.99
CA PRO A 78 -19.42 -3.74 -9.37
C PRO A 78 -19.26 -3.75 -7.85
N THR A 79 -18.81 -2.62 -7.31
CA THR A 79 -19.15 -2.18 -5.94
C THR A 79 -19.63 -0.73 -6.00
N PRO A 80 -20.68 -0.35 -5.26
CA PRO A 80 -21.18 1.00 -5.27
C PRO A 80 -20.23 1.85 -4.43
N SER A 81 -19.33 2.59 -5.08
CA SER A 81 -18.72 3.73 -4.42
C SER A 81 -18.31 4.77 -5.44
N SER A 82 -18.97 5.92 -5.37
CA SER A 82 -18.48 7.16 -5.91
C SER A 82 -17.04 7.41 -5.43
N SER A 83 -16.05 7.07 -6.26
CA SER A 83 -14.82 7.87 -6.47
C SER A 83 -13.85 7.09 -7.36
N ALA A 84 -14.02 7.17 -8.67
CA ALA A 84 -12.98 6.73 -9.61
C ALA A 84 -12.91 7.67 -10.82
N ALA A 85 -12.92 8.98 -10.58
CA ALA A 85 -12.30 9.94 -11.49
C ALA A 85 -10.79 9.96 -11.21
N ALA A 86 -10.09 8.93 -11.68
CA ALA A 86 -8.64 8.96 -11.68
C ALA A 86 -8.15 9.99 -12.71
N ARG A 87 -7.49 11.01 -12.17
CA ARG A 87 -6.17 11.48 -12.64
C ARG A 87 -6.20 12.20 -13.99
N GLY A 88 -6.23 13.52 -13.88
CA GLY A 88 -6.04 14.37 -15.03
C GLY A 88 -6.00 15.86 -14.73
N LYS A 89 -5.63 16.30 -13.52
CA LYS A 89 -5.37 17.71 -13.20
C LYS A 89 -4.40 17.83 -12.02
N ALA A 90 -3.43 18.72 -12.16
CA ALA A 90 -2.95 19.47 -11.01
C ALA A 90 -4.14 20.30 -10.52
N GLU A 91 -4.76 19.88 -9.42
CA GLU A 91 -5.74 20.63 -8.64
C GLU A 91 -5.23 20.62 -7.18
N PRO A 92 -5.49 21.68 -6.40
CA PRO A 92 -4.69 22.03 -5.24
C PRO A 92 -4.69 20.87 -4.24
N ARG A 93 -3.57 20.65 -3.54
CA ARG A 93 -3.54 19.82 -2.33
C ARG A 93 -4.72 20.23 -1.44
N THR A 94 -5.81 19.44 -1.42
CA THR A 94 -6.99 19.72 -0.60
C THR A 94 -6.76 19.22 0.82
N GLU A 95 -7.34 19.91 1.81
CA GLU A 95 -7.24 19.53 3.23
C GLU A 95 -7.73 18.09 3.45
N GLU A 96 -8.83 17.71 2.81
CA GLU A 96 -9.41 16.36 2.87
C GLU A 96 -8.46 15.28 2.33
N GLY A 97 -7.71 15.56 1.27
CA GLY A 97 -6.72 14.62 0.72
C GLY A 97 -5.55 14.40 1.68
N ALA A 98 -5.09 15.45 2.35
CA ALA A 98 -4.07 15.34 3.38
C ALA A 98 -4.59 14.60 4.63
N LEU A 99 -5.83 14.87 5.05
CA LEU A 99 -6.48 14.15 6.15
C LEU A 99 -6.61 12.66 5.85
N ALA A 100 -7.07 12.29 4.65
CA ALA A 100 -7.18 10.90 4.23
C ALA A 100 -5.80 10.21 4.21
N GLN A 101 -4.76 10.91 3.76
CA GLN A 101 -3.39 10.39 3.79
C GLN A 101 -2.91 10.17 5.24
N ILE A 102 -3.08 11.16 6.13
CA ILE A 102 -2.69 11.05 7.55
C ILE A 102 -3.41 9.87 8.22
N ARG A 103 -4.73 9.76 8.02
CA ARG A 103 -5.56 8.68 8.59
C ARG A 103 -5.15 7.31 8.05
N GLY A 104 -4.89 7.22 6.75
CA GLY A 104 -4.43 5.98 6.12
C GLY A 104 -3.08 5.50 6.66
N GLU A 105 -2.14 6.43 6.84
CA GLU A 105 -0.84 6.11 7.45
C GLU A 105 -0.99 5.65 8.91
N LEU A 106 -1.84 6.33 9.70
CA LEU A 106 -2.12 5.93 11.09
C LEU A 106 -2.81 4.56 11.17
N ASP A 107 -3.78 4.28 10.30
CA ASP A 107 -4.47 2.98 10.23
C ASP A 107 -3.48 1.86 9.88
N ALA A 108 -2.56 2.10 8.94
CA ALA A 108 -1.51 1.15 8.60
C ALA A 108 -0.64 0.81 9.81
N VAL A 109 -0.21 1.82 10.58
CA VAL A 109 0.55 1.61 11.82
C VAL A 109 -0.25 0.78 12.82
N ARG A 110 -1.53 1.12 13.05
CA ARG A 110 -2.41 0.40 13.99
C ARG A 110 -2.60 -1.06 13.61
N ARG A 111 -2.68 -1.38 12.32
CA ARG A 111 -2.99 -2.74 11.84
C ARG A 111 -1.77 -3.64 11.73
N THR A 112 -0.58 -3.06 11.66
CA THR A 112 0.66 -3.81 11.42
C THR A 112 1.62 -3.68 12.58
N LEU A 113 2.03 -2.45 12.92
CA LEU A 113 3.10 -2.23 13.88
C LEU A 113 2.64 -2.37 15.33
N VAL A 114 1.42 -1.94 15.67
CA VAL A 114 0.89 -2.09 17.04
C VAL A 114 0.85 -3.55 17.50
N PRO A 115 0.22 -4.50 16.76
CA PRO A 115 0.21 -5.89 17.20
C PRO A 115 1.61 -6.53 17.22
N ASP A 116 2.50 -6.15 16.30
CA ASP A 116 3.89 -6.63 16.29
C ASP A 116 4.66 -6.14 17.53
N VAL A 117 4.47 -4.87 17.92
CA VAL A 117 5.05 -4.29 19.16
C VAL A 117 4.47 -4.95 20.41
N ASP A 118 3.15 -5.14 20.50
CA ASP A 118 2.53 -5.80 21.65
C ASP A 118 3.02 -7.26 21.78
N GLY A 119 3.10 -7.98 20.66
CA GLY A 119 3.65 -9.34 20.62
C GLY A 119 5.12 -9.39 21.05
N PHE A 120 5.91 -8.42 20.60
CA PHE A 120 7.30 -8.29 21.01
C PHE A 120 7.46 -8.00 22.51
N ILE A 121 6.67 -7.07 23.07
CA ILE A 121 6.67 -6.76 24.51
C ILE A 121 6.29 -7.99 25.34
N ALA A 122 5.30 -8.77 24.89
CA ALA A 122 4.93 -10.02 25.54
C ALA A 122 6.07 -11.05 25.52
N ALA A 123 6.79 -11.17 24.40
CA ALA A 123 7.97 -12.02 24.28
C ALA A 123 9.12 -11.58 25.19
N LEU A 124 9.35 -10.26 25.32
CA LEU A 124 10.33 -9.70 26.25
C LEU A 124 10.02 -10.06 27.71
N SER A 125 8.75 -9.95 28.13
CA SER A 125 8.30 -10.35 29.48
C SER A 125 8.44 -11.86 29.73
N ALA A 126 8.12 -12.69 28.74
CA ALA A 126 8.29 -14.15 28.85
C ALA A 126 9.77 -14.54 28.98
N SER A 127 10.65 -13.87 28.22
CA SER A 127 12.10 -14.12 28.29
C SER A 127 12.73 -13.68 29.61
N SER A 128 12.21 -12.66 30.28
CA SER A 128 12.70 -12.19 31.58
C SER A 128 12.20 -13.08 32.72
N THR A 129 10.94 -13.52 32.68
CA THR A 129 10.35 -14.43 33.68
C THR A 129 10.98 -15.82 33.68
N SER A 130 11.45 -16.30 32.53
CA SER A 130 12.10 -17.63 32.40
C SER A 130 13.43 -17.75 33.19
N SER A 131 13.95 -16.65 33.73
CA SER A 131 15.10 -16.65 34.64
C SER A 131 14.73 -16.80 36.14
N ALA A 132 13.44 -16.70 36.49
CA ALA A 132 12.94 -16.87 37.84
C ALA A 132 12.37 -18.28 38.02
N THR A 133 13.19 -19.20 38.53
CA THR A 133 12.77 -20.53 38.97
C THR A 133 11.70 -20.43 40.08
N PRO A 134 10.51 -21.04 39.95
CA PRO A 134 9.74 -21.42 41.13
C PRO A 134 10.38 -22.70 41.70
N SER A 135 11.21 -22.52 42.72
CA SER A 135 11.66 -23.62 43.57
C SER A 135 10.51 -24.08 44.47
N SER A 136 9.86 -25.19 44.12
CA SER A 136 9.18 -26.05 45.09
C SER A 136 9.00 -27.48 44.56
N SER A 137 9.98 -28.33 44.89
CA SER A 137 9.86 -29.72 45.33
C SER A 137 8.79 -30.65 44.73
N SER A 138 9.24 -31.75 44.12
CA SER A 138 8.87 -33.14 44.52
C SER A 138 9.77 -34.15 43.80
N ALA A 139 10.09 -35.23 44.53
CA ALA A 139 11.28 -36.05 44.37
C ALA A 139 11.12 -37.29 43.47
N SER A 140 12.29 -37.86 43.13
CA SER A 140 12.59 -39.30 42.97
C SER A 140 12.17 -40.03 41.68
N SER A 141 13.15 -40.28 40.81
CA SER A 141 13.82 -41.61 40.68
C SER A 141 14.40 -41.85 39.29
N ALA A 142 15.71 -42.06 39.23
CA ALA A 142 16.40 -42.78 38.14
C ALA A 142 16.27 -44.31 38.38
N PRO A 143 16.63 -45.24 37.45
CA PRO A 143 17.99 -45.36 36.93
C PRO A 143 18.18 -45.79 35.45
N ALA A 144 19.40 -45.51 35.00
CA ALA A 144 20.24 -46.06 33.93
C ALA A 144 19.76 -47.21 33.01
N SER A 145 20.10 -47.10 31.72
CA SER A 145 20.71 -48.17 30.90
C SER A 145 21.26 -47.63 29.56
N THR A 146 22.58 -47.74 29.37
CA THR A 146 23.29 -47.92 28.08
C THR A 146 23.67 -49.41 27.98
N PRO A 147 24.00 -50.05 26.82
CA PRO A 147 24.68 -49.49 25.65
C PRO A 147 24.26 -50.07 24.27
N SER A 148 24.81 -49.55 23.16
CA SER A 148 25.48 -50.35 22.11
C SER A 148 25.58 -49.63 20.74
N ARG A 149 26.82 -49.30 20.37
CA ARG A 149 27.50 -49.60 19.08
C ARG A 149 26.63 -49.74 17.81
N GLY A 150 26.73 -48.74 16.94
CA GLY A 150 26.34 -48.85 15.53
C GLY A 150 26.97 -47.74 14.69
N LYS A 151 28.07 -48.06 14.00
CA LYS A 151 28.63 -47.24 12.91
C LYS A 151 27.89 -47.66 11.64
N PRO A 152 27.50 -46.72 10.77
CA PRO A 152 28.05 -46.80 9.42
C PRO A 152 28.45 -45.45 8.85
N LYS A 153 29.39 -45.54 7.91
CA LYS A 153 29.99 -44.50 7.09
C LYS A 153 29.13 -44.36 5.83
N ALA A 154 28.71 -43.16 5.47
CA ALA A 154 28.33 -42.84 4.09
C ALA A 154 28.59 -41.37 3.78
N LYS A 155 29.23 -41.15 2.63
CA LYS A 155 29.65 -39.91 2.03
C LYS A 155 28.42 -39.12 1.52
N SER A 156 28.45 -37.80 1.59
CA SER A 156 28.04 -36.96 0.45
C SER A 156 28.47 -35.51 0.71
N GLY A 157 29.18 -34.93 -0.25
CA GLY A 157 29.53 -33.52 -0.22
C GLY A 157 28.32 -32.65 -0.54
N SER A 158 28.27 -31.46 0.04
CA SER A 158 27.64 -30.29 -0.55
C SER A 158 28.12 -29.03 0.19
N LYS A 159 28.94 -28.26 -0.52
CA LYS A 159 28.98 -26.79 -0.57
C LYS A 159 28.52 -26.08 0.72
N ALA A 160 29.48 -25.73 1.57
CA ALA A 160 29.30 -24.82 2.69
C ALA A 160 28.95 -23.41 2.17
N GLN A 161 27.68 -23.21 1.88
CA GLN A 161 27.07 -21.90 1.87
C GLN A 161 26.85 -21.53 3.32
N GLN A 162 27.52 -20.47 3.77
CA GLN A 162 27.50 -19.93 5.13
C GLN A 162 26.05 -19.77 5.60
N GLN A 163 25.56 -20.72 6.40
CA GLN A 163 24.48 -20.48 7.33
C GLN A 163 25.09 -19.75 8.53
N PRO A 164 24.67 -18.53 8.86
CA PRO A 164 25.04 -17.96 10.15
C PRO A 164 24.42 -18.84 11.25
N ALA A 165 25.18 -19.03 12.33
CA ALA A 165 24.85 -19.84 13.49
C ALA A 165 23.42 -19.60 14.03
N PRO A 166 22.84 -20.54 14.81
CA PRO A 166 21.58 -20.28 15.50
C PRO A 166 21.74 -18.99 16.33
N SER A 167 21.02 -17.94 15.94
CA SER A 167 21.08 -16.67 16.66
C SER A 167 20.61 -16.94 18.08
N THR A 168 21.34 -16.44 19.06
CA THR A 168 20.85 -16.59 20.44
C THR A 168 19.49 -15.91 20.56
N PRO A 169 18.57 -16.38 21.42
CA PRO A 169 17.26 -15.75 21.61
C PRO A 169 17.37 -14.24 21.89
N ASN A 170 18.47 -13.83 22.54
CA ASN A 170 18.79 -12.42 22.78
C ASN A 170 19.06 -11.64 21.48
N GLU A 171 19.89 -12.15 20.58
CA GLU A 171 20.19 -11.50 19.29
C GLU A 171 18.95 -11.37 18.40
N ALA A 172 18.04 -12.36 18.44
CA ALA A 172 16.77 -12.30 17.74
C ALA A 172 15.90 -11.14 18.27
N LEU A 173 15.82 -10.97 19.60
CA LEU A 173 15.09 -9.87 20.23
C LEU A 173 15.72 -8.49 19.91
N VAL A 174 17.05 -8.38 19.87
CA VAL A 174 17.75 -7.15 19.46
C VAL A 174 17.43 -6.77 18.02
N ARG A 175 17.45 -7.75 17.11
CA ARG A 175 17.13 -7.54 15.69
C ARG A 175 15.67 -7.11 15.52
N GLU A 176 14.75 -7.75 16.24
CA GLU A 176 13.32 -7.42 16.17
C GLU A 176 13.03 -6.03 16.74
N HIS A 177 13.64 -5.68 17.88
CA HIS A 177 13.58 -4.31 18.42
C HIS A 177 14.02 -3.28 17.36
N ALA A 178 15.22 -3.46 16.79
CA ALA A 178 15.76 -2.54 15.79
C ALA A 178 14.84 -2.41 14.56
N ARG A 179 14.27 -3.52 14.09
CA ARG A 179 13.32 -3.54 12.98
C ARG A 179 12.06 -2.76 13.30
N LEU A 180 11.44 -2.97 14.47
CA LEU A 180 10.23 -2.29 14.89
C LEU A 180 10.46 -0.78 15.09
N SER A 181 11.57 -0.40 15.73
CA SER A 181 11.96 1.01 15.88
C SER A 181 12.14 1.68 14.52
N GLU A 182 12.81 1.03 13.56
CA GLU A 182 13.00 1.58 12.21
C GLU A 182 11.67 1.78 11.49
N LEU A 183 10.75 0.80 11.53
CA LEU A 183 9.45 0.91 10.89
C LEU A 183 8.57 2.03 11.49
N LEU A 184 8.61 2.20 12.81
CA LEU A 184 7.91 3.29 13.49
C LEU A 184 8.50 4.66 13.12
N LEU A 185 9.83 4.78 13.03
CA LEU A 185 10.49 6.01 12.57
C LEU A 185 10.16 6.34 11.11
N GLN A 186 10.12 5.33 10.23
CA GLN A 186 9.68 5.50 8.85
C GLN A 186 8.21 5.97 8.76
N ALA A 187 7.33 5.48 9.65
CA ALA A 187 5.95 5.96 9.73
C ALA A 187 5.88 7.44 10.15
N LEU A 188 6.70 7.87 11.13
CA LEU A 188 6.80 9.28 11.52
C LEU A 188 7.24 10.16 10.35
N LEU A 189 8.28 9.76 9.61
CA LEU A 189 8.75 10.50 8.44
C LEU A 189 7.67 10.62 7.35
N ARG A 190 6.86 9.57 7.14
CA ARG A 190 5.73 9.60 6.19
C ARG A 190 4.63 10.56 6.63
N LEU A 191 4.33 10.63 7.93
CA LEU A 191 3.39 11.60 8.49
C LEU A 191 3.90 13.05 8.37
N ASP A 192 5.20 13.28 8.57
CA ASP A 192 5.81 14.61 8.41
C ASP A 192 5.92 15.05 6.95
N ALA A 193 6.10 14.10 6.02
CA ALA A 193 6.16 14.35 4.59
C ALA A 193 4.82 14.79 3.98
N VAL A 194 3.71 14.69 4.73
CA VAL A 194 2.41 15.23 4.31
C VAL A 194 2.52 16.75 4.18
N GLY A 195 2.69 17.21 2.94
CA GLY A 195 2.88 18.61 2.60
C GLY A 195 1.62 19.43 2.86
N LEU A 196 1.50 20.01 4.05
CA LEU A 196 0.46 20.96 4.42
C LEU A 196 0.78 22.30 3.76
N ALA A 197 0.32 22.48 2.53
CA ALA A 197 0.61 23.66 1.73
C ALA A 197 -0.25 24.84 2.20
N GLY A 198 0.30 25.71 3.05
CA GLY A 198 -0.38 26.96 3.39
C GLY A 198 0.33 27.80 4.44
N THR A 199 1.27 28.64 4.00
CA THR A 199 1.69 29.84 4.73
C THR A 199 0.65 30.93 4.45
N GLY A 200 -0.40 30.97 5.25
CA GLY A 200 -1.39 32.06 5.25
C GLY A 200 -2.82 31.60 4.98
N GLY A 201 -3.69 31.76 5.97
CA GLY A 201 -5.15 31.74 5.82
C GLY A 201 -5.83 30.38 6.00
N ASP A 202 -6.09 30.01 7.25
CA ASP A 202 -7.33 29.39 7.76
C ASP A 202 -7.90 28.06 7.19
N GLY A 203 -7.26 27.38 6.24
CA GLY A 203 -7.81 26.15 5.64
C GLY A 203 -7.08 24.83 5.94
N TRP A 204 -6.21 24.77 6.97
CA TRP A 204 -5.37 23.59 7.25
C TRP A 204 -5.27 23.29 8.76
N GLY A 205 -6.19 23.82 9.55
CA GLY A 205 -6.18 23.65 11.01
C GLY A 205 -6.43 22.19 11.39
N GLU A 206 -7.39 21.55 10.73
CA GLU A 206 -7.78 20.17 11.01
C GLU A 206 -6.68 19.21 10.57
N ALA A 207 -6.12 19.38 9.37
CA ALA A 207 -5.03 18.53 8.90
C ALA A 207 -3.76 18.63 9.78
N ARG A 208 -3.45 19.82 10.32
CA ARG A 208 -2.34 19.98 11.28
C ARG A 208 -2.63 19.30 12.61
N ALA A 209 -3.85 19.44 13.12
CA ALA A 209 -4.29 18.81 14.36
C ALA A 209 -4.27 17.28 14.23
N GLU A 210 -4.78 16.75 13.11
CA GLU A 210 -4.79 15.33 12.79
C GLU A 210 -3.37 14.78 12.68
N ARG A 211 -2.48 15.46 11.95
CA ARG A 211 -1.06 15.06 11.85
C ARG A 211 -0.42 15.01 13.23
N LYS A 212 -0.66 16.02 14.08
CA LYS A 212 -0.13 16.05 15.45
C LYS A 212 -0.70 14.90 16.30
N GLY A 213 -1.97 14.57 16.13
CA GLY A 213 -2.61 13.41 16.76
C GLY A 213 -1.95 12.10 16.35
N ALA A 214 -1.80 11.89 15.04
CA ALA A 214 -1.15 10.71 14.48
C ALA A 214 0.31 10.57 14.94
N VAL A 215 1.09 11.66 14.89
CA VAL A 215 2.49 11.67 15.36
C VAL A 215 2.57 11.32 16.84
N ARG A 216 1.70 11.90 17.69
CA ARG A 216 1.66 11.58 19.12
C ARG A 216 1.35 10.11 19.39
N GLU A 217 0.48 9.52 18.59
CA GLU A 217 0.14 8.11 18.75
C GLU A 217 1.30 7.20 18.36
N VAL A 218 1.93 7.45 17.21
CA VAL A 218 3.13 6.69 16.79
C VAL A 218 4.27 6.85 17.80
N GLN A 219 4.47 8.07 18.32
CA GLN A 219 5.43 8.32 19.41
C GLN A 219 5.08 7.52 20.67
N SER A 220 3.81 7.46 21.07
CA SER A 220 3.40 6.65 22.22
C SER A 220 3.68 5.16 22.04
N VAL A 221 3.54 4.63 20.81
CA VAL A 221 3.90 3.23 20.51
C VAL A 221 5.42 3.03 20.60
N LEU A 222 6.21 3.98 20.08
CA LEU A 222 7.67 3.95 20.18
C LEU A 222 8.15 4.02 21.64
N ASP A 223 7.57 4.93 22.45
CA ASP A 223 7.89 5.05 23.88
C ASP A 223 7.57 3.78 24.66
N LYS A 224 6.48 3.08 24.30
CA LYS A 224 6.14 1.77 24.89
C LYS A 224 7.18 0.70 24.54
N LEU A 225 7.58 0.63 23.27
CA LEU A 225 8.61 -0.28 22.79
C LEU A 225 9.95 -0.04 23.50
N ASP A 226 10.41 1.22 23.51
CA ASP A 226 11.67 1.62 24.14
C ASP A 226 11.63 1.43 25.66
N GLY A 227 10.47 1.71 26.29
CA GLY A 227 10.27 1.51 27.72
C GLY A 227 10.37 0.04 28.12
N ALA A 228 9.71 -0.85 27.38
CA ALA A 228 9.79 -2.29 27.60
C ALA A 228 11.21 -2.83 27.35
N TRP A 229 11.90 -2.30 26.34
CA TRP A 229 13.28 -2.67 26.04
C TRP A 229 14.24 -2.24 27.16
N ARG A 230 14.11 -1.02 27.69
CA ARG A 230 14.92 -0.54 28.82
C ARG A 230 14.62 -1.28 30.12
N ALA A 231 13.39 -1.74 30.33
CA ALA A 231 13.03 -2.52 31.53
C ALA A 231 13.68 -3.91 31.58
N ARG A 232 14.19 -4.40 30.43
CA ARG A 232 14.91 -5.68 30.32
C ARG A 232 16.39 -5.55 30.67
N SER A 233 17.02 -4.41 30.35
CA SER A 233 18.46 -4.15 30.50
C SER A 233 18.82 -3.67 31.89
#